data_AF-A7TCK3-F1
#
_entry.id   AF-A7TCK3-F1
#
_cell.length_a   1.000
_cell.length_b   1.000
_cell.length_c   1.000
_cell.angle_alpha   90.00
_cell.angle_beta   90.00
_cell.angle_gamma   90.00
#
_symmetry.space_group_name_H-M   'P 1'
#
loop_
_entity.id
_entity.type
_entity.pdbx_description
1 polymer ?
#
loop_
_entity_poly.entity_id
_entity_poly.type
_entity_poly.pdbx_seq_one_letter_code
_entity_poly.pdbx_strand_id
1 'polypeptide(L)' 'KAPGPDGYHPRILKECAKELGSIYSLFRRSLRVRKLPMDWKYANVTPFFRCVKSVIPNYRSISLLSIVSKVCER' A
#
# COMPACT_ATOMS: atom_id res chain seq x y z
N LYS A 1 -7.44 -3.23 -7.72
CA LYS A 1 -6.07 -3.24 -7.16
C LYS A 1 -6.09 -4.22 -6.00
N ALA A 2 -5.11 -5.10 -5.88
CA ALA A 2 -5.08 -6.06 -4.77
C ALA A 2 -4.99 -5.33 -3.41
N PRO A 3 -5.64 -5.86 -2.36
CA PRO A 3 -5.50 -5.35 -1.01
C PRO A 3 -4.05 -5.53 -0.52
N GLY A 4 -3.61 -4.63 0.35
CA GLY A 4 -2.33 -4.75 1.04
C GLY A 4 -2.43 -5.69 2.25
N PRO A 5 -1.46 -5.63 3.18
CA PRO A 5 -1.52 -6.34 4.46
C PRO A 5 -2.75 -5.95 5.31
N ASP A 6 -3.37 -4.82 5.01
CA ASP A 6 -4.57 -4.30 5.67
C ASP A 6 -5.88 -4.92 5.16
N GLY A 7 -5.85 -5.69 4.07
CA GLY A 7 -7.03 -6.41 3.57
C GLY A 7 -8.12 -5.53 2.92
N TYR A 8 -8.03 -4.20 3.05
CA TYR A 8 -9.04 -3.28 2.54
C TYR A 8 -8.92 -3.06 1.02
N HIS A 9 -10.06 -2.88 0.37
CA HIS A 9 -10.11 -2.51 -1.05
C HIS A 9 -9.91 -0.98 -1.22
N PRO A 10 -9.17 -0.49 -2.25
CA PRO A 10 -8.86 0.94 -2.41
C PRO A 10 -10.06 1.88 -2.50
N ARG A 11 -11.23 1.32 -2.80
CA ARG A 11 -12.49 2.06 -2.84
C ARG A 11 -12.88 2.60 -1.46
N ILE A 12 -12.51 1.92 -0.37
CA ILE A 12 -12.80 2.34 1.00
C ILE A 12 -12.26 3.75 1.29
N LEU A 13 -11.09 4.11 0.76
CA LEU A 13 -10.55 5.46 0.93
C LEU A 13 -11.45 6.55 0.32
N LYS A 14 -12.09 6.24 -0.81
CA LYS A 14 -12.99 7.18 -1.48
C LYS A 14 -14.32 7.30 -0.74
N GLU A 15 -14.82 6.18 -0.23
CA GLU A 15 -16.08 6.13 0.52
C GLU A 15 -15.95 6.79 1.91
N CYS A 16 -14.83 6.54 2.59
CA CYS A 16 -14.55 7.08 3.92
C CYS A 16 -13.76 8.40 3.90
N ALA A 17 -13.67 9.09 2.76
CA ALA A 17 -12.81 10.27 2.61
C ALA A 17 -13.08 11.39 3.66
N LYS A 18 -14.35 11.55 4.06
CA LYS A 18 -14.76 12.50 5.12
C LYS A 18 -14.26 12.10 6.50
N GLU A 19 -14.33 10.82 6.82
CA GLU A 19 -13.95 10.26 8.14
C GLU A 19 -12.42 10.12 8.29
N LEU A 20 -11.69 10.05 7.18
CA LEU A 20 -10.23 9.87 7.16
C LEU A 20 -9.43 11.18 7.37
N GLY A 21 -10.06 12.25 7.84
CA GLY A 21 -9.40 13.55 8.09
C GLY A 21 -8.24 13.47 9.10
N SER A 22 -8.33 12.55 10.06
CA SER A 22 -7.25 12.28 11.03
C SER A 22 -6.01 11.67 10.36
N ILE A 23 -6.21 10.77 9.39
CA ILE A 23 -5.13 10.14 8.62
C ILE A 23 -4.40 11.19 7.77
N TYR A 24 -5.14 12.14 7.18
CA TYR A 24 -4.53 13.22 6.41
C TYR A 24 -3.57 14.09 7.27
N SER A 25 -3.96 14.39 8.51
CA SER A 25 -3.12 15.14 9.44
C SER A 25 -1.85 14.38 9.82
N LEU A 26 -1.96 13.07 10.06
CA LEU A 26 -0.83 12.19 10.32
C LEU A 26 0.15 12.15 9.14
N PHE A 27 -0.41 12.09 7.92
CA PHE A 27 0.36 12.06 6.69
C PHE A 27 1.16 13.34 6.47
N ARG A 28 0.54 14.52 6.65
CA ARG A 28 1.24 15.81 6.58
C ARG A 28 2.37 15.91 7.59
N ARG A 29 2.14 15.41 8.82
CA ARG A 29 3.18 15.36 9.86
C ARG A 29 4.32 14.40 9.48
N SER A 30 3.98 13.21 8.97
CA SER A 30 4.94 12.21 8.49
C SER A 30 5.84 12.79 7.40
N LEU A 31 5.27 13.47 6.39
CA LEU A 31 6.03 14.14 5.33
C LEU A 31 6.96 15.23 5.86
N ARG A 32 6.49 16.05 6.82
CA ARG A 32 7.30 17.11 7.44
C ARG A 32 8.49 16.55 8.21
N VAL A 33 8.28 15.48 8.97
CA VAL A 33 9.33 14.83 9.80
C VAL A 33 10.14 13.82 8.99
N ARG A 34 9.75 13.54 7.73
CA ARG A 34 10.30 12.46 6.87
C ARG A 34 10.32 11.09 7.56
N LYS A 35 9.33 10.83 8.41
CA LYS A 35 9.23 9.60 9.19
C LYS A 35 7.84 8.98 9.05
N LEU A 36 7.78 7.87 8.33
CA LEU A 36 6.59 7.05 8.20
C LEU A 36 6.33 6.21 9.46
N PRO A 37 5.06 6.01 9.87
CA PRO A 37 4.69 5.00 10.85
C PRO A 37 5.24 3.62 10.48
N MET A 38 5.60 2.82 11.48
CA MET A 38 6.18 1.49 11.25
C MET A 38 5.21 0.60 10.46
N ASP A 39 3.91 0.68 10.79
CA ASP A 39 2.84 -0.09 10.12
C ASP A 39 2.77 0.18 8.61
N TRP A 40 3.13 1.39 8.19
CA TRP A 40 3.09 1.78 6.77
C TRP A 40 4.31 1.29 5.99
N LYS A 41 5.36 0.83 6.68
CA LYS A 41 6.56 0.27 6.07
C LYS A 41 6.41 -1.21 5.73
N TYR A 42 5.40 -1.90 6.28
CA TYR A 42 5.13 -3.28 5.95
C TYR A 42 4.41 -3.39 4.61
N ALA A 43 4.87 -4.34 3.80
CA ALA A 43 4.26 -4.71 2.55
C ALA A 43 4.15 -6.23 2.46
N ASN A 44 3.05 -6.73 1.91
CA ASN A 44 2.96 -8.13 1.55
C ASN A 44 3.69 -8.35 0.22
N VAL A 45 4.75 -9.14 0.22
CA VAL A 45 5.54 -9.43 -0.99
C VAL A 45 4.94 -10.66 -1.66
N THR A 46 4.37 -10.49 -2.84
CA THR A 46 3.74 -11.58 -3.60
C THR A 46 4.46 -11.82 -4.92
N PRO A 47 4.79 -13.08 -5.27
CA PRO A 47 5.35 -13.39 -6.58
C PRO A 47 4.28 -13.24 -7.67
N PHE A 48 4.61 -12.53 -8.74
CA PHE A 48 3.78 -12.32 -9.92
C PHE A 48 4.52 -12.78 -11.17
N PHE A 49 3.84 -13.48 -12.09
CA PHE A 49 4.42 -13.96 -13.34
C PHE A 49 3.76 -13.26 -14.55
N ARG A 50 4.55 -12.93 -15.58
CA ARG A 50 4.04 -12.20 -16.76
C ARG A 50 3.43 -13.11 -17.84
N CYS A 51 3.96 -14.32 -18.01
CA CYS A 51 3.55 -15.25 -19.08
C CYS A 51 3.25 -16.64 -18.52
N VAL A 52 4.28 -17.47 -18.36
CA VAL A 52 4.13 -18.88 -17.98
C VAL A 52 4.64 -19.08 -16.55
N LYS A 53 3.82 -19.74 -15.71
CA LYS A 53 4.11 -20.05 -14.30
C LYS A 53 5.26 -21.04 -14.10
N SER A 54 5.58 -21.88 -15.08
CA SER A 54 6.64 -22.89 -14.94
C SER A 54 8.06 -22.34 -15.09
N VAL A 55 8.21 -21.08 -15.53
CA VAL A 55 9.51 -20.49 -15.84
C VAL A 55 9.91 -19.55 -14.70
N ILE A 56 10.89 -19.95 -13.91
CA ILE A 56 11.42 -19.18 -12.77
C ILE A 56 11.76 -17.72 -13.13
N PRO A 57 12.47 -17.42 -14.23
CA PRO A 57 12.79 -16.02 -14.57
C PRO A 57 11.58 -15.16 -14.95
N ASN A 58 10.39 -15.75 -15.14
CA ASN A 58 9.17 -14.98 -15.37
C ASN A 58 8.54 -14.42 -14.08
N TYR A 59 8.96 -14.91 -12.91
CA TYR A 59 8.49 -14.40 -11.62
C TYR A 59 9.20 -13.11 -11.26
N ARG A 60 8.40 -12.13 -10.86
CA ARG A 60 8.83 -10.86 -10.29
C ARG A 60 8.04 -10.65 -9.00
N SER A 61 8.71 -10.22 -7.94
CA SER A 61 8.02 -9.87 -6.69
C SER A 61 7.31 -8.53 -6.85
N ILE A 62 6.08 -8.45 -6.37
CA ILE A 62 5.34 -7.20 -6.21
C ILE A 62 5.13 -6.96 -4.72
N SER A 63 5.47 -5.75 -4.26
CA SER A 63 5.18 -5.30 -2.90
C SER A 63 3.78 -4.68 -2.85
N LEU A 64 2.88 -5.31 -2.10
CA LEU A 64 1.54 -4.79 -1.81
C LEU A 64 1.59 -4.03 -0.50
N LEU A 65 1.70 -2.71 -0.58
CA LEU A 65 1.60 -1.81 0.57
C LEU A 65 0.16 -1.66 1.06
N SER A 66 -0.01 -1.27 2.33
CA SER A 66 -1.30 -0.79 2.84
C SER A 66 -1.81 0.34 1.97
N ILE A 67 -3.13 0.44 1.89
CA ILE A 67 -3.85 1.43 1.11
C ILE A 67 -3.45 2.86 1.45
N VAL A 68 -3.22 3.14 2.74
CA VAL A 68 -2.82 4.46 3.23
C VAL A 68 -1.37 4.74 2.84
N SER A 69 -0.47 3.78 3.04
CA SER A 69 0.94 3.90 2.67
C SER A 69 1.13 4.10 1.16
N LYS A 70 0.33 3.41 0.35
CA LYS A 70 0.31 3.54 -1.10
C LYS A 70 -0.15 4.92 -1.60
N VAL A 71 -1.01 5.60 -0.85
CA VAL A 71 -1.35 7.01 -1.12
C VAL A 71 -0.19 7.92 -0.73
N CYS A 72 0.64 7.53 0.26
CA CYS A 72 1.83 8.25 0.70
C CYS A 72 3.02 8.18 -0.24
N GLU A 73 3.11 7.11 -1.00
CA GLU A 73 4.17 6.92 -1.99
C GLU A 73 3.91 7.72 -3.29
N ARG A 74 2.65 8.07 -3.58
CA ARG A 74 2.27 8.84 -4.76
C ARG A 74 2.51 10.32 -4.60
#